data_AF-A0A972JIS5-F1
#
_entry.id   AF-A0A972JIS5-F1
#
_cell.length_a   1.000
_cell.length_b   1.000
_cell.length_c   1.000
_cell.angle_alpha   90.00
_cell.angle_beta   90.00
_cell.angle_gamma   90.00
#
_symmetry.space_group_name_H-M   'P 1'
#
loop_
_entity.id
_entity.type
_entity.pdbx_description
1 polymer ?
#
loop_
_entity_poly.entity_id
_entity_poly.type
_entity_poly.pdbx_seq_one_letter_code
_entity_poly.pdbx_strand_id
1 'polypeptide(L)'
;MRTISLLISSILLCIYIPSKNPSVSQGYQTRVSEFLSDISLRQKDSLIISDSPAEFSDSQLCGFEHVNDTTMFTKEELIQIQNGLKTNRVGKWTTAYFPKARLVEGKLIERIFKKRKGDPWKEFKKAIGSGYHVYSCPIFFRNNSRCLFYSSYHCGYLCAGGQMDLYKYENGKWIFVTSYCNWIH
;
A
#
# COMPACT_ATOMS: atom_id res chain seq x y z
N MET A 1 14.75 -72.91 9.43
CA MET A 1 15.24 -71.66 8.81
C MET A 1 14.06 -70.80 8.42
N ARG A 2 13.73 -69.78 9.22
CA ARG A 2 12.74 -68.76 8.87
C ARG A 2 13.46 -67.42 8.89
N THR A 3 13.55 -66.79 7.72
CA THR A 3 14.16 -65.49 7.48
C THR A 3 13.24 -64.39 7.99
N ILE A 4 13.76 -63.53 8.87
CA ILE A 4 13.12 -62.31 9.36
C ILE A 4 13.49 -61.20 8.38
N SER A 5 12.49 -60.63 7.71
CA SER A 5 12.62 -59.39 6.93
C SER A 5 12.07 -58.25 7.79
N LEU A 6 12.93 -57.32 8.18
CA LEU A 6 12.55 -56.10 8.91
C LEU A 6 12.82 -54.90 8.01
N LEU A 7 11.72 -54.26 7.62
CA LEU A 7 11.61 -53.06 6.81
C LEU A 7 12.29 -51.86 7.51
N ILE A 8 13.21 -51.20 6.80
CA ILE A 8 13.75 -49.92 7.20
C ILE A 8 12.71 -48.85 6.85
N SER A 9 12.09 -48.28 7.88
CA SER A 9 11.17 -47.15 7.77
C SER A 9 11.98 -45.86 7.54
N SER A 10 11.97 -45.36 6.31
CA SER A 10 12.55 -44.06 5.97
C SER A 10 11.62 -42.95 6.49
N ILE A 11 11.98 -42.36 7.63
CA ILE A 11 11.38 -41.14 8.15
C ILE A 11 11.79 -39.99 7.21
N LEU A 12 10.89 -39.58 6.32
CA LEU A 12 11.01 -38.30 5.62
C LEU A 12 10.81 -37.18 6.65
N LEU A 13 11.92 -36.56 7.05
CA LEU A 13 11.91 -35.32 7.79
C LEU A 13 11.47 -34.19 6.83
N CYS A 14 10.18 -33.88 6.79
CA CYS A 14 9.67 -32.69 6.10
C CYS A 14 10.23 -31.45 6.80
N ILE A 15 11.29 -30.88 6.24
CA ILE A 15 11.81 -29.57 6.65
C ILE A 15 10.76 -28.53 6.22
N TYR A 16 9.95 -28.07 7.17
CA TYR A 16 9.07 -26.93 6.98
C TYR A 16 9.94 -25.67 6.83
N ILE A 17 10.07 -25.19 5.59
CA ILE A 17 10.66 -23.89 5.30
C ILE A 17 9.49 -22.89 5.32
N PRO A 18 9.30 -22.09 6.40
CA PRO A 18 8.27 -21.07 6.40
C PRO A 18 8.51 -20.10 5.25
N SER A 19 7.52 -19.97 4.36
CA SER A 19 7.58 -18.97 3.30
C SER A 19 7.69 -17.59 3.93
N LYS A 20 8.63 -16.77 3.45
CA LYS A 20 9.01 -15.46 4.03
C LYS A 20 7.93 -14.37 3.98
N ASN A 21 6.69 -14.67 3.62
CA ASN A 21 5.58 -13.73 3.74
C ASN A 21 4.40 -14.43 4.42
N PRO A 22 4.06 -14.09 5.68
CA PRO A 22 2.81 -14.56 6.26
C PRO A 22 1.67 -14.10 5.34
N SER A 23 0.85 -15.04 4.89
CA SER A 23 -0.31 -14.74 4.06
C SER A 23 -1.16 -13.70 4.79
N VAL A 24 -1.33 -12.54 4.17
CA VAL A 24 -2.17 -11.45 4.66
C VAL A 24 -3.56 -12.01 4.96
N SER A 25 -4.13 -11.69 6.12
CA SER A 25 -5.42 -12.27 6.50
C SER A 25 -6.52 -11.86 5.51
N GLN A 26 -7.44 -12.79 5.21
CA GLN A 26 -8.58 -12.52 4.34
C GLN A 26 -9.38 -11.31 4.82
N GLY A 27 -9.56 -11.17 6.14
CA GLY A 27 -10.25 -10.03 6.75
C GLY A 27 -9.57 -8.68 6.47
N TYR A 28 -8.24 -8.63 6.45
CA TYR A 28 -7.52 -7.41 6.06
C TYR A 28 -7.76 -7.09 4.59
N GLN A 29 -7.66 -8.07 3.69
CA GLN A 29 -7.86 -7.84 2.26
C GLN A 29 -9.27 -7.33 1.94
N THR A 30 -10.31 -7.93 2.53
CA THR A 30 -11.69 -7.45 2.40
C THR A 30 -11.79 -5.99 2.86
N ARG A 31 -11.20 -5.66 4.00
CA ARG A 31 -11.27 -4.29 4.54
C ARG A 31 -10.53 -3.26 3.70
N VAL A 32 -9.39 -3.64 3.13
CA VAL A 32 -8.65 -2.81 2.16
C VAL A 32 -9.53 -2.55 0.93
N SER A 33 -10.14 -3.58 0.35
CA SER A 33 -11.01 -3.41 -0.83
C SER A 33 -12.23 -2.51 -0.55
N GLU A 34 -12.87 -2.66 0.61
CA GLU A 34 -13.97 -1.78 1.05
C GLU A 34 -13.52 -0.32 1.15
N PHE A 35 -12.40 -0.08 1.84
CA PHE A 35 -11.84 1.27 2.02
C PHE A 35 -11.47 1.91 0.68
N LEU A 36 -10.72 1.19 -0.15
CA LEU A 36 -10.26 1.68 -1.44
C LEU A 36 -11.42 1.94 -2.40
N SER A 37 -12.48 1.13 -2.36
CA SER A 37 -13.68 1.36 -3.16
C SER A 37 -14.34 2.69 -2.76
N ASP A 38 -14.49 2.97 -1.48
CA ASP A 38 -15.16 4.20 -1.02
C ASP A 38 -14.36 5.48 -1.33
N ILE A 39 -13.03 5.43 -1.18
CA ILE A 39 -12.19 6.60 -1.47
C ILE A 39 -11.96 6.79 -2.98
N SER A 40 -11.86 5.72 -3.77
CA SER A 40 -11.62 5.81 -5.22
C SER A 40 -12.85 6.28 -6.00
N LEU A 41 -14.06 5.99 -5.52
CA LEU A 41 -15.31 6.51 -6.08
C LEU A 41 -15.39 8.05 -6.09
N ARG A 42 -14.57 8.73 -5.30
CA ARG A 42 -14.51 10.20 -5.25
C ARG A 42 -13.73 10.80 -6.42
N GLN A 43 -12.99 10.00 -7.18
CA GLN A 43 -12.21 10.47 -8.33
C GLN A 43 -13.05 10.33 -9.61
N LYS A 44 -13.21 11.44 -10.35
CA LYS A 44 -14.11 11.55 -11.50
C LYS A 44 -13.51 11.07 -12.83
N ASP A 45 -12.19 10.91 -12.91
CA ASP A 45 -11.47 10.66 -14.16
C ASP A 45 -10.88 9.24 -14.24
N SER A 46 -10.33 8.89 -15.40
CA SER A 46 -9.62 7.62 -15.63
C SER A 46 -8.45 7.46 -14.66
N LEU A 47 -8.65 6.65 -13.62
CA LEU A 47 -7.70 6.45 -12.54
C LEU A 47 -6.49 5.61 -12.99
N ILE A 48 -5.31 6.22 -13.06
CA ILE A 48 -4.03 5.52 -13.31
C ILE A 48 -3.31 5.37 -11.97
N ILE A 49 -2.97 4.15 -11.58
CA ILE A 49 -2.34 3.85 -10.28
C ILE A 49 -1.06 3.04 -10.50
N SER A 50 0.02 3.40 -9.80
CA SER A 50 1.19 2.54 -9.65
C SER A 50 0.80 1.25 -8.94
N ASP A 51 1.08 0.08 -9.52
CA ASP A 51 0.80 -1.23 -8.91
C ASP A 51 1.61 -1.52 -7.64
N SER A 52 2.59 -0.68 -7.35
CA SER A 52 3.49 -0.79 -6.21
C SER A 52 3.03 0.21 -5.14
N PRO A 53 2.68 -0.25 -3.92
CA PRO A 53 2.30 0.66 -2.85
C PRO A 53 3.39 1.66 -2.50
N ALA A 54 2.99 2.81 -1.96
CA ALA A 54 3.92 3.74 -1.35
C ALA A 54 4.68 3.04 -0.20
N GLU A 55 6.00 3.03 -0.29
CA GLU A 55 6.88 2.66 0.81
C GLU A 55 7.25 3.92 1.57
N PHE A 56 7.24 3.90 2.90
CA PHE A 56 7.66 5.05 3.69
C PHE A 56 9.12 4.90 4.10
N SER A 57 9.98 5.77 3.58
CA SER A 57 11.34 5.95 4.06
C SER A 57 11.44 7.24 4.87
N ASP A 58 12.45 7.33 5.74
CA ASP A 58 12.71 8.49 6.62
C ASP A 58 12.95 9.82 5.85
N SER A 59 12.97 9.80 4.52
CA SER A 59 13.21 10.94 3.63
C SER A 59 11.97 11.43 2.88
N GLN A 60 10.78 10.92 3.21
CA GLN A 60 9.54 11.30 2.52
C GLN A 60 8.86 12.48 3.19
N LEU A 61 8.19 13.30 2.37
CA LEU A 61 7.49 14.52 2.80
C LEU A 61 6.36 14.26 3.82
N CYS A 62 5.90 13.02 3.98
CA CYS A 62 4.90 12.60 4.96
C CYS A 62 5.34 11.39 5.78
N GLY A 63 6.43 11.50 6.54
CA GLY A 63 6.91 10.46 7.45
C GLY A 63 6.15 10.35 8.77
N PHE A 64 6.64 9.47 9.65
CA PHE A 64 6.02 9.17 10.94
C PHE A 64 6.04 10.35 11.92
N GLU A 65 7.03 11.24 11.78
CA GLU A 65 7.17 12.48 12.55
C GLU A 65 5.90 13.35 12.50
N HIS A 66 5.14 13.25 11.42
CA HIS A 66 3.87 13.96 11.25
C HIS A 66 2.68 13.31 11.97
N VAL A 67 2.81 12.06 12.43
CA VAL A 67 1.71 11.25 13.00
C VAL A 67 1.86 11.06 14.52
N ASN A 68 2.76 11.79 15.19
CA ASN A 68 2.99 11.68 16.63
C ASN A 68 1.95 12.46 17.48
N ASP A 69 0.68 12.34 17.13
CA ASP A 69 -0.43 13.01 17.81
C ASP A 69 -0.97 12.15 18.95
N THR A 70 -0.51 12.43 20.17
CA THR A 70 -0.94 11.74 21.39
C THR A 70 -2.33 12.16 21.87
N THR A 71 -2.95 13.17 21.25
CA THR A 71 -4.34 13.55 21.55
C THR A 71 -5.32 12.67 20.77
N MET A 72 -4.96 12.27 19.56
CA MET A 72 -5.78 11.40 18.71
C MET A 72 -5.46 9.92 18.88
N PHE A 73 -4.20 9.56 19.17
CA PHE A 73 -3.72 8.19 19.23
C PHE A 73 -3.22 7.80 20.62
N THR A 74 -3.49 6.55 21.02
CA THR A 74 -2.79 5.94 22.16
C THR A 74 -1.36 5.59 21.77
N LYS A 75 -0.49 5.34 22.77
CA LYS A 75 0.90 4.93 22.50
C LYS A 75 0.97 3.61 21.71
N GLU A 76 0.08 2.69 22.01
CA GLU A 76 -0.02 1.38 21.34
C GLU A 76 -0.43 1.56 19.87
N GLU A 77 -1.34 2.51 19.60
CA GLU A 77 -1.75 2.86 18.24
C GLU A 77 -0.63 3.50 17.46
N LEU A 78 0.15 4.40 18.07
CA LEU A 78 1.34 4.99 17.45
C LEU A 78 2.37 3.91 17.07
N ILE A 79 2.60 2.93 17.95
CA ILE A 79 3.48 1.78 17.67
C ILE A 79 2.91 0.96 16.50
N GLN A 80 1.60 0.68 16.50
CA GLN A 80 0.94 -0.05 15.43
C GLN A 80 1.06 0.70 14.08
N ILE A 81 0.87 2.01 14.08
CA ILE A 81 1.01 2.88 12.91
C ILE A 81 2.45 2.83 12.40
N GLN A 82 3.43 3.03 13.28
CA GLN A 82 4.84 3.00 12.91
C GLN A 82 5.23 1.66 12.28
N ASN A 83 4.75 0.55 12.85
CA ASN A 83 4.97 -0.78 12.29
C ASN A 83 4.25 -0.97 10.95
N GLY A 84 3.05 -0.40 10.80
CA GLY A 84 2.28 -0.40 9.57
C GLY A 84 2.97 0.34 8.43
N LEU A 85 3.58 1.51 8.71
CA LEU A 85 4.33 2.30 7.72
C LEU A 85 5.57 1.56 7.22
N LYS A 86 6.21 0.76 8.09
CA LYS A 86 7.42 -0.02 7.76
C LYS A 86 7.12 -1.37 7.08
N THR A 87 5.88 -1.86 7.18
CA THR A 87 5.51 -3.20 6.72
C THR A 87 4.63 -3.11 5.49
N ASN A 88 5.15 -3.52 4.34
CA ASN A 88 4.31 -3.69 3.17
C ASN A 88 3.44 -4.96 3.34
N ARG A 89 2.16 -4.76 3.67
CA ARG A 89 1.17 -5.84 3.79
C ARG A 89 0.49 -6.18 2.47
N VAL A 90 0.64 -5.37 1.43
CA VAL A 90 0.04 -5.63 0.12
C VAL A 90 1.15 -5.63 -0.92
N GLY A 91 1.67 -6.80 -1.28
CA GLY A 91 2.83 -6.88 -2.19
C GLY A 91 2.66 -6.08 -3.48
N LYS A 92 1.48 -6.16 -4.13
CA LYS A 92 1.09 -5.34 -5.27
C LYS A 92 -0.40 -5.05 -5.28
N TRP A 93 -0.77 -3.88 -5.79
CA TRP A 93 -2.15 -3.60 -6.18
C TRP A 93 -2.53 -4.44 -7.39
N THR A 94 -3.75 -4.96 -7.37
CA THR A 94 -4.36 -5.77 -8.43
C THR A 94 -5.74 -5.21 -8.74
N THR A 95 -6.33 -5.68 -9.83
CA THR A 95 -7.69 -5.32 -10.23
C THR A 95 -8.74 -5.73 -9.21
N ALA A 96 -8.42 -6.60 -8.25
CA ALA A 96 -9.30 -6.94 -7.13
C ALA A 96 -9.53 -5.75 -6.17
N TYR A 97 -8.54 -4.85 -6.04
CA TYR A 97 -8.68 -3.63 -5.23
C TYR A 97 -9.19 -2.46 -6.07
N PHE A 98 -8.80 -2.39 -7.34
CA PHE A 98 -9.13 -1.29 -8.25
C PHE A 98 -9.67 -1.80 -9.59
N PRO A 99 -10.92 -2.28 -9.65
CA PRO A 99 -11.46 -2.92 -10.85
C PRO A 99 -11.61 -1.96 -12.04
N LYS A 100 -11.69 -0.66 -11.77
CA LYS A 100 -11.86 0.39 -12.81
C LYS A 100 -10.58 1.19 -13.08
N ALA A 101 -9.50 0.93 -12.35
CA ALA A 101 -8.25 1.66 -12.54
C ALA A 101 -7.36 0.98 -13.58
N ARG A 102 -6.58 1.80 -14.29
CA ARG A 102 -5.46 1.32 -15.07
C ARG A 102 -4.24 1.19 -14.15
N LEU A 103 -3.88 -0.04 -13.81
CA LEU A 103 -2.68 -0.34 -13.04
C LEU A 103 -1.44 -0.28 -13.95
N VAL A 104 -0.39 0.38 -13.46
CA VAL A 104 0.88 0.54 -14.16
C VAL A 104 1.99 0.01 -13.28
N GLU A 105 2.89 -0.79 -13.84
CA GLU A 105 3.99 -1.35 -13.06
C GLU A 105 4.90 -0.25 -12.51
N GLY A 106 5.11 -0.21 -11.19
CA GLY A 106 6.00 0.76 -10.54
C GLY A 106 7.42 0.74 -11.13
N LYS A 107 7.94 -0.44 -11.47
CA LYS A 107 9.25 -0.59 -12.16
C LYS A 107 9.29 0.04 -13.54
N LEU A 108 8.17 0.11 -14.27
CA LEU A 108 8.11 0.83 -15.54
C LEU A 108 8.24 2.34 -15.29
N ILE A 109 7.51 2.86 -14.31
CA ILE A 109 7.58 4.27 -13.90
C ILE A 109 9.02 4.62 -13.50
N GLU A 110 9.62 3.84 -12.59
CA GLU A 110 11.01 4.03 -12.18
C GLU A 110 11.98 4.01 -13.36
N ARG A 111 11.83 3.08 -14.31
CA ARG A 111 12.70 3.01 -15.49
C ARG A 111 12.60 4.25 -16.37
N ILE A 112 11.40 4.84 -16.51
CA ILE A 112 11.22 6.09 -17.26
C ILE A 112 11.97 7.23 -16.55
N PHE A 113 11.79 7.37 -15.23
CA PHE A 113 12.38 8.47 -14.45
C PHE A 113 13.88 8.29 -14.13
N LYS A 114 14.42 7.07 -14.20
CA LYS A 114 15.86 6.80 -14.04
C LYS A 114 16.69 7.05 -15.31
N LYS A 115 16.05 7.30 -16.47
CA LYS A 115 16.78 7.62 -17.70
C LYS A 115 17.53 8.93 -17.57
N ARG A 116 18.81 8.91 -17.94
CA ARG A 116 19.70 10.08 -17.88
C ARG A 116 19.57 11.03 -19.07
N LYS A 117 18.89 10.62 -20.15
CA LYS A 117 18.75 11.40 -21.38
C LYS A 117 17.26 11.64 -21.67
N GLY A 118 16.92 12.89 -22.00
CA GLY A 118 15.57 13.29 -22.37
C GLY A 118 14.73 13.82 -21.22
N ASP A 119 13.50 14.20 -21.54
CA ASP A 119 12.47 14.62 -20.58
C ASP A 119 11.64 13.40 -20.15
N PRO A 120 11.83 12.86 -18.93
CA PRO A 120 11.08 11.71 -18.45
C PRO A 120 9.57 11.94 -18.39
N TRP A 121 9.10 13.17 -18.17
CA TRP A 121 7.66 13.47 -18.16
C TRP A 121 7.07 13.42 -19.57
N LYS A 122 7.82 13.88 -20.58
CA LYS A 122 7.42 13.71 -21.98
C LYS A 122 7.32 12.23 -22.36
N GLU A 123 8.27 11.42 -21.92
CA GLU A 123 8.24 9.97 -22.15
C GLU A 123 7.08 9.29 -21.41
N PHE A 124 6.86 9.65 -20.15
CA PHE A 124 5.76 9.17 -19.33
C PHE A 124 4.41 9.46 -20.00
N LYS A 125 4.21 10.70 -20.46
CA LYS A 125 2.98 11.12 -21.16
C LYS A 125 2.72 10.32 -22.43
N LYS A 126 3.78 9.98 -23.16
CA LYS A 126 3.68 9.15 -24.36
C LYS A 126 3.34 7.68 -24.04
N ALA A 127 3.88 7.12 -22.97
CA ALA A 127 3.76 5.69 -22.66
C ALA A 127 2.53 5.35 -21.79
N ILE A 128 2.19 6.22 -20.84
CA ILE A 128 1.26 5.92 -19.75
C ILE A 128 0.07 6.88 -19.79
N GLY A 129 0.29 8.18 -19.63
CA GLY A 129 -0.79 9.17 -19.57
C GLY A 129 -0.36 10.48 -18.91
N SER A 130 -1.33 11.34 -18.56
CA SER A 130 -1.05 12.68 -18.02
C SER A 130 -0.52 12.68 -16.59
N GLY A 131 -0.78 11.63 -15.81
CA GLY A 131 -0.31 11.48 -14.44
C GLY A 131 -0.66 10.13 -13.85
N TYR A 132 -0.28 9.90 -12.60
CA TYR A 132 -0.56 8.66 -11.88
C TYR A 132 -0.66 8.89 -10.38
N HIS A 133 -1.39 8.00 -9.72
CA HIS A 133 -1.52 7.94 -8.27
C HIS A 133 -0.60 6.91 -7.66
N VAL A 134 -0.15 7.18 -6.44
CA VAL A 134 0.57 6.23 -5.59
C VAL A 134 -0.15 6.18 -4.25
N TYR A 135 -0.48 4.97 -3.81
CA TYR A 135 -1.25 4.70 -2.59
C TYR A 135 -0.47 3.81 -1.64
N SER A 136 -0.49 4.12 -0.34
CA SER A 136 0.09 3.22 0.66
C SER A 136 -0.83 2.05 0.98
N CYS A 137 -0.29 1.04 1.67
CA CYS A 137 -1.15 0.09 2.37
C CYS A 137 -1.99 0.84 3.44
N PRO A 138 -3.31 0.61 3.52
CA PRO A 138 -4.12 1.13 4.62
C PRO A 138 -3.67 0.55 5.97
N ILE A 139 -3.54 1.43 6.97
CA ILE A 139 -3.22 1.05 8.34
C ILE A 139 -4.49 1.13 9.17
N PHE A 140 -5.10 -0.03 9.41
CA PHE A 140 -6.31 -0.14 10.22
C PHE A 140 -6.00 -0.33 11.71
N PHE A 141 -6.76 0.33 12.57
CA PHE A 141 -6.70 0.23 14.03
C PHE A 141 -8.09 0.49 14.64
N ARG A 142 -8.22 0.36 15.96
CA ARG A 142 -9.51 0.35 16.70
C ARG A 142 -10.53 -0.61 16.06
N ASN A 143 -10.19 -1.88 15.98
CA ASN A 143 -11.04 -2.92 15.36
C ASN A 143 -11.49 -2.55 13.93
N ASN A 144 -10.56 -2.06 13.12
CA ASN A 144 -10.79 -1.64 11.74
C ASN A 144 -11.78 -0.47 11.54
N SER A 145 -12.09 0.28 12.61
CA SER A 145 -12.97 1.46 12.54
C SER A 145 -12.23 2.76 12.20
N ARG A 146 -10.89 2.75 12.26
CA ARG A 146 -10.03 3.86 11.84
C ARG A 146 -9.02 3.39 10.82
N CYS A 147 -8.64 4.28 9.92
CA CYS A 147 -7.68 4.00 8.87
C CYS A 147 -6.77 5.22 8.65
N LEU A 148 -5.46 5.01 8.75
CA LEU A 148 -4.47 5.96 8.26
C LEU A 148 -4.04 5.54 6.85
N PHE A 149 -4.03 6.48 5.91
CA PHE A 149 -3.77 6.19 4.51
C PHE A 149 -3.05 7.36 3.83
N TYR A 150 -2.01 7.03 3.07
CA TYR A 150 -1.32 8.00 2.24
C TYR A 150 -1.72 7.85 0.79
N SER A 151 -1.90 9.00 0.14
CA SER A 151 -2.07 9.08 -1.29
C SER A 151 -1.25 10.23 -1.86
N SER A 152 -0.76 10.04 -3.08
CA SER A 152 -0.16 11.12 -3.86
C SER A 152 -0.55 11.02 -5.32
N TYR A 153 -0.47 12.14 -6.02
CA TYR A 153 -0.68 12.28 -7.45
C TYR A 153 0.50 13.00 -8.08
N HIS A 154 0.95 12.51 -9.22
CA HIS A 154 2.10 13.04 -9.96
C HIS A 154 1.69 13.28 -11.41
N CYS A 155 1.90 14.49 -11.93
CA CYS A 155 1.49 14.94 -13.27
C CYS A 155 2.51 15.83 -14.00
N GLY A 156 3.67 16.11 -13.40
CA GLY A 156 4.70 16.96 -13.99
C GLY A 156 5.77 17.39 -12.98
N TYR A 157 6.77 18.14 -13.43
CA TYR A 157 7.86 18.63 -12.59
C TYR A 157 7.40 19.51 -11.42
N LEU A 158 6.35 20.32 -11.64
CA LEU A 158 5.74 21.23 -10.66
C LEU A 158 4.24 20.92 -10.52
N CYS A 159 3.92 19.63 -10.66
CA CYS A 159 2.55 19.14 -10.65
C CYS A 159 2.60 17.82 -9.92
N ALA A 160 2.64 17.92 -8.60
CA ALA A 160 2.50 16.78 -7.73
C ALA A 160 1.95 17.22 -6.39
N GLY A 161 1.24 16.32 -5.71
CA GLY A 161 0.77 16.55 -4.36
C GLY A 161 0.58 15.23 -3.64
N GLY A 162 0.60 15.27 -2.32
CA GLY A 162 0.34 14.09 -1.51
C GLY A 162 -0.09 14.44 -0.11
N GLN A 163 -0.76 13.49 0.52
CA GLN A 163 -1.34 13.68 1.84
C GLN A 163 -1.40 12.36 2.62
N MET A 164 -1.29 12.48 3.94
CA MET A 164 -1.48 11.42 4.91
C MET A 164 -2.75 11.71 5.72
N ASP A 165 -3.81 10.96 5.46
CA ASP A 165 -5.12 11.25 6.02
C ASP A 165 -5.59 10.16 6.98
N LEU A 166 -6.31 10.60 8.00
CA LEU A 166 -7.06 9.75 8.91
C LEU A 166 -8.52 9.69 8.50
N TYR A 167 -9.04 8.47 8.42
CA TYR A 167 -10.44 8.18 8.17
C TYR A 167 -11.07 7.44 9.35
N LYS A 168 -12.37 7.62 9.52
CA LYS A 168 -13.23 6.87 10.45
C LYS A 168 -14.34 6.18 9.67
N TYR A 169 -14.62 4.94 9.99
CA TYR A 169 -15.75 4.22 9.43
C TYR A 169 -17.00 4.45 10.28
N GLU A 170 -18.02 5.07 9.70
CA GLU A 170 -19.31 5.33 10.34
C GLU A 170 -20.44 5.10 9.33
N ASN A 171 -21.53 4.47 9.78
CA ASN A 171 -22.75 4.28 8.97
C ASN A 171 -22.48 3.69 7.57
N GLY A 172 -21.55 2.73 7.48
CA GLY A 172 -21.22 2.06 6.22
C GLY A 172 -20.26 2.83 5.30
N LYS A 173 -19.68 3.94 5.74
CA LYS A 173 -18.81 4.80 4.92
C LYS A 173 -17.56 5.25 5.67
N TRP A 174 -16.49 5.50 4.93
CA TRP A 174 -15.27 6.09 5.42
C TRP A 174 -15.33 7.61 5.32
N ILE A 175 -15.28 8.26 6.48
CA ILE A 175 -15.36 9.71 6.64
C ILE A 175 -13.97 10.23 6.94
N PHE A 176 -13.54 11.26 6.22
CA PHE A 176 -12.30 11.97 6.50
C PHE A 176 -12.37 12.64 7.87
N VAL A 177 -11.31 12.55 8.66
CA VAL A 177 -11.22 13.10 10.01
C VAL A 177 -10.25 14.27 10.03
N THR A 178 -9.01 14.03 9.63
CA THR A 178 -7.94 15.04 9.60
C THR A 178 -6.82 14.59 8.68
N SER A 179 -5.96 15.54 8.29
CA SER A 179 -4.73 15.29 7.54
C SER A 179 -3.53 15.58 8.44
N TYR A 180 -2.59 14.64 8.53
CA TYR A 180 -1.36 14.77 9.30
C TYR A 180 -0.22 15.37 8.49
N CYS A 181 -0.30 15.24 7.17
CA CYS A 181 0.68 15.80 6.26
C CYS A 181 0.00 16.10 4.93
N ASN A 182 0.36 17.23 4.34
CA ASN A 182 -0.01 17.61 2.98
C ASN A 182 1.17 18.35 2.35
N TRP A 183 1.49 18.02 1.11
CA TRP A 183 2.48 18.72 0.31
C TRP A 183 1.97 18.92 -1.11
N ILE A 184 2.40 20.02 -1.72
CA ILE A 184 2.14 20.39 -3.10
C ILE A 184 3.46 20.91 -3.68
N HIS A 185 3.76 20.50 -4.91
CA HIS A 185 4.88 20.98 -5.72
C HIS A 185 4.44 21.99 -6.75
#